data_AF-A0A2J4JLV3-F1
#
_entry.id   AF-A0A2J4JLV3-F1
#
_cell.length_a   1.000
_cell.length_b   1.000
_cell.length_c   1.000
_cell.angle_alpha   90.00
_cell.angle_beta   90.00
_cell.angle_gamma   90.00
#
_symmetry.space_group_name_H-M   'P 1'
#
loop_
_entity.id
_entity.type
_entity.pdbx_description
1 polymer ?
#
loop_
_entity_poly.entity_id
_entity_poly.type
_entity_poly.pdbx_seq_one_letter_code
_entity_poly.pdbx_strand_id
1 'polypeptide(L)'
;MNKTAIKNFAIWARNKLIADICYRAGLMGITEKGIADPLPQSTLDAQFYDIGATEPYLVAGEAIKQRRQLVSAIREKETDTDYATAYQYIMEEVAYTWFNRLIAVRFMEVNDYLPSHLRVLSSESGKVEPDLVTTPFDAELPFTAEEEAQII
;
A
#
# COMPACT_ATOMS: atom_id res chain seq x y z
N MET A 1 26.91 -9.84 -13.10
CA MET A 1 25.80 -9.66 -12.15
C MET A 1 26.27 -9.97 -10.73
N ASN A 2 26.17 -9.03 -9.79
CA ASN A 2 26.63 -9.22 -8.41
C ASN A 2 25.52 -9.90 -7.56
N LYS A 3 25.66 -11.21 -7.30
CA LYS A 3 24.65 -12.01 -6.58
C LYS A 3 24.45 -11.54 -5.13
N THR A 4 25.52 -11.13 -4.46
CA THR A 4 25.46 -10.64 -3.07
C THR A 4 24.69 -9.33 -2.98
N ALA A 5 24.95 -8.39 -3.88
CA ALA A 5 24.22 -7.12 -3.94
C ALA A 5 22.72 -7.34 -4.15
N ILE A 6 22.35 -8.26 -5.06
CA ILE A 6 20.95 -8.60 -5.32
C ILE A 6 20.28 -9.22 -4.08
N LYS A 7 20.96 -10.16 -3.42
CA LYS A 7 20.43 -10.79 -2.19
C LYS A 7 20.18 -9.75 -1.10
N ASN A 8 21.15 -8.87 -0.85
CA ASN A 8 21.04 -7.83 0.18
C ASN A 8 19.90 -6.86 -0.14
N PHE A 9 19.79 -6.46 -1.41
CA PHE A 9 18.69 -5.62 -1.86
C PHE A 9 17.33 -6.29 -1.67
N ALA A 10 17.18 -7.57 -2.03
CA ALA A 10 15.92 -8.29 -1.90
C ALA A 10 15.46 -8.40 -0.42
N ILE A 11 16.40 -8.66 0.50
CA ILE A 11 16.10 -8.69 1.94
C ILE A 11 15.66 -7.31 2.43
N TRP A 12 16.40 -6.26 2.05
CA TRP A 12 16.06 -4.89 2.41
C TRP A 12 14.67 -4.50 1.86
N ALA A 13 14.40 -4.78 0.59
CA ALA A 13 13.16 -4.42 -0.08
C ALA A 13 11.95 -5.11 0.54
N ARG A 14 12.06 -6.40 0.90
CA ARG A 14 11.01 -7.12 1.65
C ARG A 14 10.71 -6.42 2.97
N ASN A 15 11.74 -6.16 3.77
CA ASN A 15 11.55 -5.55 5.09
C ASN A 15 10.99 -4.13 4.99
N LYS A 16 11.42 -3.37 3.98
CA LYS A 16 10.91 -2.04 3.69
C LYS A 16 9.42 -2.08 3.32
N LEU A 17 9.02 -2.99 2.43
CA LEU A 17 7.61 -3.14 2.03
C LEU A 17 6.72 -3.49 3.22
N ILE A 18 7.15 -4.45 4.07
CA ILE A 18 6.41 -4.80 5.30
C ILE A 18 6.31 -3.58 6.22
N ALA A 19 7.41 -2.85 6.44
CA ALA A 19 7.40 -1.66 7.28
C ALA A 19 6.44 -0.57 6.75
N ASP A 20 6.37 -0.38 5.43
CA ASP A 20 5.46 0.59 4.80
C ASP A 20 3.99 0.16 4.94
N ILE A 21 3.69 -1.15 4.84
CA ILE A 21 2.36 -1.70 5.13
C ILE A 21 1.99 -1.53 6.60
N CYS A 22 2.90 -1.84 7.54
CA CYS A 22 2.69 -1.63 8.97
C CYS A 22 2.45 -0.15 9.28
N TYR A 23 3.22 0.75 8.67
CA TYR A 23 3.05 2.19 8.81
C TYR A 23 1.65 2.63 8.35
N ARG A 24 1.20 2.16 7.17
CA ARG A 24 -0.13 2.47 6.66
C ARG A 24 -1.24 1.95 7.56
N ALA A 25 -1.11 0.75 8.11
CA ALA A 25 -2.04 0.20 9.10
C ALA A 25 -2.05 1.04 10.40
N GLY A 26 -0.86 1.49 10.83
CA GLY A 26 -0.69 2.35 12.00
C GLY A 26 -1.43 3.68 11.88
N LEU A 27 -1.42 4.30 10.68
CA LEU A 27 -2.23 5.50 10.42
C LEU A 27 -3.73 5.26 10.65
N MET A 28 -4.21 4.04 10.44
CA MET A 28 -5.61 3.65 10.66
C MET A 28 -5.88 3.15 12.10
N GLY A 29 -4.95 3.40 13.03
CA GLY A 29 -5.04 2.97 14.42
C GLY A 29 -4.83 1.47 14.63
N ILE A 30 -4.21 0.76 13.67
CA ILE A 30 -3.93 -0.68 13.76
C ILE A 30 -2.42 -0.88 13.89
N THR A 31 -1.98 -1.30 15.07
CA THR A 31 -0.55 -1.45 15.40
C THR A 31 -0.29 -2.81 16.02
N GLU A 32 0.98 -3.21 16.16
CA GLU A 32 1.36 -4.44 16.88
C GLU A 32 0.84 -4.48 18.34
N LYS A 33 0.53 -3.33 18.94
CA LYS A 33 -0.01 -3.24 20.31
C LYS A 33 -1.52 -3.43 20.38
N GLY A 34 -2.23 -3.32 19.27
CA GLY A 34 -3.69 -3.40 19.25
C GLY A 34 -4.34 -2.57 18.17
N ILE A 35 -5.68 -2.65 18.18
CA ILE A 35 -6.59 -1.96 17.28
C ILE A 35 -7.29 -0.87 18.09
N ALA A 36 -7.02 0.39 17.75
CA ALA A 36 -7.65 1.53 18.38
C ALA A 36 -9.09 1.73 17.90
N ASP A 37 -9.95 2.18 18.80
CA ASP A 37 -11.28 2.65 18.47
C ASP A 37 -11.22 4.05 17.82
N PRO A 38 -12.20 4.39 16.96
CA PRO A 38 -12.29 5.73 16.41
C PRO A 38 -12.54 6.78 17.51
N LEU A 39 -11.98 7.98 17.33
CA LEU A 39 -12.14 9.10 18.25
C LEU A 39 -13.60 9.56 18.33
N PRO A 40 -14.04 10.21 19.43
CA PRO A 40 -15.44 10.61 19.64
C PRO A 40 -16.04 11.53 18.56
N GLN A 41 -15.20 12.30 17.85
CA GLN A 41 -15.67 13.14 16.73
C GLN A 41 -15.99 12.36 15.44
N SER A 42 -15.76 11.05 15.43
CA SER A 42 -15.96 10.21 14.25
C SER A 42 -17.44 10.02 13.93
N THR A 43 -17.73 9.97 12.64
CA THR A 43 -19.06 9.69 12.08
C THR A 43 -19.04 8.38 11.28
N LEU A 44 -20.17 8.03 10.66
CA LEU A 44 -20.27 6.85 9.80
C LEU A 44 -19.37 6.95 8.55
N ASP A 45 -19.19 8.16 8.01
CA ASP A 45 -18.49 8.39 6.75
C ASP A 45 -17.07 8.94 6.94
N ALA A 46 -16.72 9.36 8.17
CA ALA A 46 -15.41 9.92 8.51
C ALA A 46 -14.97 9.44 9.91
N GLN A 47 -13.95 8.58 9.96
CA GLN A 47 -13.38 8.05 11.20
C GLN A 47 -12.01 8.68 11.46
N PHE A 48 -11.79 9.14 12.69
CA PHE A 48 -10.54 9.76 13.13
C PHE A 48 -9.81 8.84 14.10
N TYR A 49 -8.50 8.65 13.89
CA TYR A 49 -7.66 7.82 14.75
C TYR A 49 -6.52 8.64 15.33
N ASP A 50 -6.27 8.47 16.63
CA ASP A 50 -5.08 9.02 17.27
C ASP A 50 -3.85 8.22 16.84
N ILE A 51 -2.91 8.93 16.23
CA ILE A 51 -1.64 8.38 15.73
C ILE A 51 -0.43 8.99 16.48
N GLY A 52 -0.66 9.70 17.59
CA GLY A 52 0.38 10.39 18.34
C GLY A 52 0.91 11.65 17.64
N ALA A 53 0.16 12.21 16.68
CA ALA A 53 0.46 13.45 15.99
C ALA A 53 -0.44 14.60 16.48
N THR A 54 -0.12 15.84 16.09
CA THR A 54 -0.92 17.03 16.43
C THR A 54 -2.35 16.93 15.93
N GLU A 55 -2.54 16.33 14.75
CA GLU A 55 -3.84 16.10 14.14
C GLU A 55 -4.10 14.60 13.98
N PRO A 56 -5.34 14.14 14.22
CA PRO A 56 -5.70 12.74 14.03
C PRO A 56 -5.76 12.38 12.54
N TYR A 57 -5.54 11.11 12.24
CA TYR A 57 -5.63 10.62 10.87
C TYR A 57 -7.08 10.37 10.47
N LEU A 58 -7.49 10.91 9.32
CA LEU A 58 -8.81 10.71 8.74
C LEU A 58 -8.86 9.46 7.85
N VAL A 59 -9.82 8.58 8.13
CA VAL A 59 -10.22 7.45 7.28
C VAL A 59 -11.66 7.68 6.84
N ALA A 60 -11.88 7.86 5.53
CA ALA A 60 -13.19 8.17 4.96
C ALA A 60 -13.54 7.28 3.75
N GLY A 61 -14.83 7.19 3.43
CA GLY A 61 -15.31 6.46 2.26
C GLY A 61 -14.92 4.97 2.25
N GLU A 62 -14.44 4.46 1.12
CA GLU A 62 -14.07 3.04 0.97
C GLU A 62 -12.94 2.62 1.92
N ALA A 63 -12.10 3.55 2.37
CA ALA A 63 -11.02 3.25 3.32
C ALA A 63 -11.56 2.75 4.67
N ILE A 64 -12.77 3.15 5.09
CA ILE A 64 -13.43 2.62 6.29
C ILE A 64 -13.73 1.13 6.12
N LYS A 65 -14.22 0.74 4.94
CA LYS A 65 -14.52 -0.65 4.62
C LYS A 65 -13.24 -1.49 4.53
N GLN A 66 -12.20 -0.98 3.90
CA GLN A 66 -10.88 -1.61 3.86
C GLN A 66 -10.31 -1.83 5.27
N ARG A 67 -10.40 -0.81 6.14
CA ARG A 67 -9.99 -0.93 7.54
C ARG A 67 -10.75 -2.05 8.26
N ARG A 68 -12.08 -2.11 8.12
CA ARG A 68 -12.89 -3.18 8.76
C ARG A 68 -12.48 -4.57 8.27
N GLN A 69 -12.21 -4.73 6.99
CA GLN A 69 -11.73 -6.00 6.43
C GLN A 69 -10.37 -6.39 7.01
N LEU A 70 -9.44 -5.43 7.13
CA LEU A 70 -8.14 -5.68 7.75
C LEU A 70 -8.27 -6.09 9.22
N VAL A 71 -9.09 -5.37 10.00
CA VAL A 71 -9.40 -5.73 11.39
C VAL A 71 -9.99 -7.13 11.47
N SER A 72 -10.95 -7.46 10.60
CA SER A 72 -11.57 -8.80 10.55
C SER A 72 -10.53 -9.89 10.30
N ALA A 73 -9.64 -9.71 9.33
CA ALA A 73 -8.60 -10.68 9.01
C ALA A 73 -7.62 -10.89 10.17
N ILE A 74 -7.24 -9.82 10.88
CA ILE A 74 -6.39 -9.91 12.07
C ILE A 74 -7.12 -10.67 13.20
N ARG A 75 -8.39 -10.31 13.49
CA ARG A 75 -9.17 -10.97 14.55
C ARG A 75 -9.46 -12.43 14.24
N GLU A 76 -9.67 -12.78 12.97
CA GLU A 76 -9.81 -14.18 12.54
C GLU A 76 -8.51 -14.95 12.81
N LYS A 77 -7.36 -14.39 12.45
CA LYS A 77 -6.06 -15.02 12.70
C LYS A 77 -5.67 -15.09 14.18
N GLU A 78 -6.15 -14.15 14.98
CA GLU A 78 -6.02 -14.14 16.45
C GLU A 78 -6.81 -15.28 17.12
N THR A 79 -7.76 -15.93 16.43
CA THR A 79 -8.40 -17.13 17.00
C THR A 79 -7.44 -18.32 17.10
N ASP A 80 -6.42 -18.35 16.24
CA ASP A 80 -5.42 -19.42 16.20
C ASP A 80 -4.14 -19.09 16.99
N THR A 81 -3.87 -17.80 17.26
CA THR A 81 -2.58 -17.30 17.78
C THR A 81 -2.77 -16.04 18.64
N ASP A 82 -1.72 -15.53 19.30
CA ASP A 82 -1.81 -14.23 19.97
C ASP A 82 -1.89 -13.06 18.97
N TYR A 83 -2.39 -11.91 19.43
CA TYR A 83 -2.59 -10.73 18.59
C TYR A 83 -1.32 -10.27 17.86
N ALA A 84 -0.15 -10.26 18.51
CA ALA A 84 1.07 -9.76 17.89
C ALA A 84 1.51 -10.67 16.73
N THR A 85 1.45 -11.98 16.95
CA THR A 85 1.69 -12.98 15.90
C THR A 85 0.67 -12.86 14.74
N ALA A 86 -0.62 -12.72 15.06
CA ALA A 86 -1.68 -12.55 14.07
C ALA A 86 -1.50 -11.27 13.24
N TYR A 87 -1.22 -10.14 13.89
CA TYR A 87 -0.93 -8.87 13.25
C TYR A 87 0.26 -9.00 12.29
N GLN A 88 1.40 -9.52 12.76
CA GLN A 88 2.60 -9.66 11.93
C GLN A 88 2.32 -10.54 10.71
N TYR A 89 1.64 -11.68 10.91
CA TYR A 89 1.27 -12.59 9.82
C TYR A 89 0.45 -11.88 8.74
N ILE A 90 -0.58 -11.13 9.13
CA ILE A 90 -1.44 -10.40 8.18
C ILE A 90 -0.67 -9.26 7.49
N MET A 91 0.21 -8.53 8.19
CA MET A 91 1.05 -7.50 7.56
C MET A 91 1.97 -8.10 6.49
N GLU A 92 2.57 -9.25 6.77
CA GLU A 92 3.40 -9.97 5.80
C GLU A 92 2.58 -10.49 4.60
N GLU A 93 1.38 -10.99 4.82
CA GLU A 93 0.49 -11.48 3.74
C GLU A 93 0.05 -10.34 2.81
N VAL A 94 -0.32 -9.19 3.38
CA VAL A 94 -0.68 -8.00 2.60
C VAL A 94 0.54 -7.49 1.81
N ALA A 95 1.72 -7.44 2.43
CA ALA A 95 2.96 -7.08 1.75
C ALA A 95 3.29 -8.05 0.61
N TYR A 96 3.11 -9.36 0.81
CA TYR A 96 3.30 -10.37 -0.23
C TYR A 96 2.33 -10.21 -1.40
N THR A 97 1.07 -9.89 -1.10
CA THR A 97 0.07 -9.62 -2.13
C THR A 97 0.44 -8.40 -2.98
N TRP A 98 0.92 -7.32 -2.35
CA TRP A 98 1.42 -6.14 -3.07
C TRP A 98 2.69 -6.45 -3.88
N PHE A 99 3.62 -7.22 -3.33
CA PHE A 99 4.80 -7.68 -4.06
C PHE A 99 4.40 -8.42 -5.33
N ASN A 100 3.46 -9.37 -5.26
CA ASN A 100 3.00 -10.12 -6.44
C ASN A 100 2.36 -9.21 -7.49
N ARG A 101 1.59 -8.19 -7.07
CA ARG A 101 1.00 -7.21 -8.00
C ARG A 101 2.08 -6.37 -8.69
N LEU A 102 3.07 -5.89 -7.95
CA LEU A 102 4.20 -5.12 -8.52
C LEU A 102 5.03 -5.97 -9.50
N ILE A 103 5.30 -7.23 -9.15
CA ILE A 103 6.01 -8.15 -10.05
C ILE A 103 5.18 -8.46 -11.30
N ALA A 104 3.86 -8.61 -11.18
CA ALA A 104 3.00 -8.79 -12.34
C ALA A 104 3.07 -7.58 -13.28
N VAL A 105 2.99 -6.35 -12.75
CA VAL A 105 3.16 -5.12 -13.54
C VAL A 105 4.54 -5.09 -14.19
N ARG A 106 5.60 -5.39 -13.45
CA ARG A 106 6.95 -5.40 -14.00
C ARG A 106 7.14 -6.46 -15.09
N PHE A 107 6.53 -7.64 -14.92
CA PHE A 107 6.53 -8.69 -15.93
C PHE A 107 5.78 -8.24 -17.19
N MET A 108 4.62 -7.60 -17.05
CA MET A 108 3.86 -7.05 -18.18
C MET A 108 4.65 -5.97 -18.91
N GLU A 109 5.39 -5.12 -18.19
CA GLU A 109 6.28 -4.14 -18.82
C GLU A 109 7.36 -4.82 -19.66
N VAL A 110 8.17 -5.68 -19.05
CA VAL A 110 9.36 -6.26 -19.72
C VAL A 110 8.99 -7.09 -20.95
N ASN A 111 7.76 -7.61 -21.01
CA ASN A 111 7.27 -8.39 -22.15
C ASN A 111 6.31 -7.60 -23.06
N ASP A 112 6.19 -6.28 -22.88
CA ASP A 112 5.34 -5.38 -23.66
C ASP A 112 3.86 -5.80 -23.72
N TYR A 113 3.33 -6.29 -22.60
CA TYR A 113 1.94 -6.71 -22.43
C TYR A 113 1.00 -5.63 -21.87
N LEU A 114 1.54 -4.47 -21.46
CA LEU A 114 0.70 -3.34 -21.07
C LEU A 114 0.05 -2.72 -22.32
N PRO A 115 -1.28 -2.55 -22.37
CA PRO A 115 -1.98 -2.04 -23.55
C PRO A 115 -1.52 -0.65 -24.01
N SER A 116 -1.20 0.24 -23.07
CA SER A 116 -0.69 1.59 -23.36
C SER A 116 0.78 1.61 -23.77
N HIS A 117 1.49 0.48 -23.65
CA HIS A 117 2.95 0.35 -23.79
C HIS A 117 3.78 1.28 -22.87
N LEU A 118 3.13 2.09 -22.03
CA LEU A 118 3.77 3.00 -21.09
C LEU A 118 4.38 2.23 -19.92
N ARG A 119 5.61 2.59 -19.55
CA ARG A 119 6.30 1.99 -18.39
C ARG A 119 5.75 2.58 -17.09
N VAL A 120 5.17 1.72 -16.25
CA VAL A 120 4.49 2.07 -14.98
C VAL A 120 5.49 2.21 -13.81
N LEU A 121 6.48 1.33 -13.75
CA LEU A 121 7.48 1.19 -12.69
C LEU A 121 8.90 1.53 -13.15
N SER A 122 9.08 1.86 -14.44
CA SER A 122 10.37 2.14 -15.05
C SER A 122 10.27 3.22 -16.12
N SER A 123 11.37 3.56 -16.77
CA SER A 123 11.39 4.44 -17.93
C SER A 123 12.11 3.81 -19.11
N GLU A 124 11.58 4.01 -20.32
CA GLU A 124 12.26 3.65 -21.57
C GLU A 124 13.53 4.48 -21.81
N SER A 125 13.49 5.75 -21.40
CA SER A 125 14.62 6.68 -21.54
C SER A 125 15.74 6.46 -20.50
N GLY A 126 15.51 5.59 -19.52
CA GLY A 126 16.46 5.31 -18.44
C GLY A 126 16.56 6.37 -17.35
N LYS A 127 15.67 7.38 -17.34
CA LYS A 127 15.52 8.32 -16.21
C LYS A 127 15.04 7.59 -14.95
N VAL A 128 15.19 8.25 -13.81
CA VAL A 128 14.87 7.66 -12.50
C VAL A 128 13.36 7.54 -12.31
N GLU A 129 12.61 8.55 -12.75
CA GLU A 129 11.16 8.61 -12.65
C GLU A 129 10.50 7.68 -13.67
N PRO A 130 9.49 6.87 -13.27
CA PRO A 130 8.74 6.07 -14.21
C PRO A 130 8.02 6.91 -15.27
N ASP A 131 7.81 6.35 -16.47
CA ASP A 131 7.16 7.09 -17.55
C ASP A 131 5.72 7.48 -17.19
N LEU A 132 4.99 6.61 -16.49
CA LEU A 132 3.66 6.90 -15.95
C LEU A 132 3.62 8.18 -15.09
N VAL A 133 4.68 8.48 -14.33
CA VAL A 133 4.73 9.68 -13.48
C VAL A 133 4.94 10.94 -14.32
N THR A 134 5.69 10.83 -15.42
CA THR A 134 6.04 11.99 -16.25
C THR A 134 5.05 12.27 -17.37
N THR A 135 4.31 11.26 -17.83
CA THR A 135 3.32 11.37 -18.91
C THR A 135 2.05 10.58 -18.54
N PRO A 136 1.38 10.93 -17.44
CA PRO A 136 0.26 10.15 -16.90
C PRO A 136 -0.95 10.07 -17.84
N PHE A 137 -1.16 11.08 -18.70
CA PHE A 137 -2.27 11.12 -19.65
C PHE A 137 -2.08 10.20 -20.87
N ASP A 138 -0.84 9.74 -21.12
CA ASP A 138 -0.55 8.76 -22.18
C ASP A 138 -0.85 7.32 -21.73
N ALA A 139 -1.19 7.13 -20.45
CA ALA A 139 -1.45 5.81 -19.87
C ALA A 139 -2.83 5.23 -20.22
N GLU A 140 -3.68 5.99 -20.91
CA GLU A 140 -5.08 5.67 -21.20
C GLU A 140 -5.89 5.27 -19.95
N LEU A 141 -5.50 5.79 -18.78
CA LEU A 141 -6.20 5.56 -17.53
C LEU A 141 -7.45 6.44 -17.46
N PRO A 142 -8.58 5.94 -16.92
CA PRO A 142 -9.77 6.76 -16.73
C PRO A 142 -9.52 7.73 -15.57
N PHE A 143 -9.41 9.03 -15.88
CA PHE A 143 -9.36 10.10 -14.88
C PHE A 143 -10.70 10.82 -14.81
N THR A 144 -11.09 11.23 -13.61
CA THR A 144 -12.14 12.23 -13.41
C THR A 144 -11.57 13.64 -13.61
N ALA A 145 -12.43 14.62 -13.90
CA ALA A 145 -12.00 16.02 -14.07
C ALA A 145 -11.30 16.58 -12.81
N GLU A 146 -11.67 16.10 -11.62
CA GLU A 146 -11.01 16.48 -10.35
C GLU A 146 -9.59 15.89 -10.26
N GLU A 147 -9.40 14.64 -10.68
CA GLU A 147 -8.09 13.98 -10.71
C GLU A 147 -7.17 14.61 -11.75
N GLU A 148 -7.69 14.94 -12.95
CA GLU A 148 -6.93 15.66 -13.98
C GLU A 148 -6.40 17.00 -13.46
N ALA A 149 -7.24 17.75 -12.74
CA ALA A 149 -6.85 19.05 -12.16
C ALA A 149 -5.83 18.95 -11.03
N GLN A 150 -5.66 17.78 -10.40
CA GLN A 150 -4.63 17.54 -9.38
C GLN A 150 -3.29 17.10 -9.98
N ILE A 151 -3.30 16.62 -11.23
CA ILE A 151 -2.11 16.14 -11.95
C ILE A 151 -1.39 17.27 -12.69
N ILE A 152 -2.12 18.34 -13.09
CA ILE A 152 -1.61 19.54 -13.77
C ILE A 152 -1.09 20.58 -12.78
#